data_AF-A0A6N0HSX7-F1
#
_entry.id   AF-A0A6N0HSX7-F1
#
_cell.length_a   1.000
_cell.length_b   1.000
_cell.length_c   1.000
_cell.angle_alpha   90.00
_cell.angle_beta   90.00
_cell.angle_gamma   90.00
#
_symmetry.space_group_name_H-M   'P 1'
#
loop_
_entity.id
_entity.type
_entity.pdbx_description
1 polymer ?
#
loop_
_entity_poly.entity_id
_entity_poly.type
_entity_poly.pdbx_seq_one_letter_code
_entity_poly.pdbx_strand_id
1 'polypeptide(L)'
;MGRRSTTLLLIISALLLTGFKPFGGGGGMKGKFRSEEGGKKMEINHPFSPMGSSYSQIKAGGLVETGLKPIYPANADCPDIDSPFAATTRGDGSRRSQRFFHGHHSGSDIPIPEGTPILAVAAGTVVEVSEGANIGGLALILQHSPEQTGLPLWSYSQYKHLQQLPDYKVGDRLNMGDTVGNTGTTGTTGGYYGASGHSHLHLALFTSPNDRYEKRRSFIPDQGKWLDLMALYRGEPFDSRALADLPRGEKKVTIPYRLTTGETVPVETKVIWPYACKPRS
;
A
#
# COMPACT_ATOMS: atom_id res chain seq x y z
N MET A 1 63.79 -21.99 -43.01
CA MET A 1 63.52 -22.86 -41.83
C MET A 1 62.00 -23.05 -41.74
N GLY A 2 61.38 -24.17 -41.34
CA GLY A 2 61.83 -25.37 -40.62
C GLY A 2 61.68 -25.19 -39.10
N ARG A 3 61.06 -26.07 -38.29
CA ARG A 3 60.44 -27.42 -38.41
C ARG A 3 59.02 -27.35 -37.75
N ARG A 4 57.99 -28.20 -37.93
CA ARG A 4 57.77 -29.67 -38.06
C ARG A 4 58.00 -30.54 -36.81
N SER A 5 56.96 -31.33 -36.45
CA SER A 5 56.94 -32.53 -35.57
C SER A 5 57.07 -32.29 -34.05
N THR A 6 56.56 -33.12 -33.11
CA THR A 6 55.95 -34.48 -33.12
C THR A 6 55.00 -34.58 -31.89
N THR A 7 53.69 -34.90 -31.97
CA THR A 7 52.98 -36.21 -32.12
C THR A 7 53.22 -37.26 -31.01
N LEU A 8 52.15 -37.56 -30.24
CA LEU A 8 51.96 -38.71 -29.33
C LEU A 8 50.47 -38.67 -28.85
N LEU A 9 49.55 -39.65 -28.94
CA LEU A 9 49.47 -41.02 -29.49
C LEU A 9 50.34 -42.06 -28.77
N LEU A 10 49.88 -43.25 -28.35
CA LEU A 10 48.59 -43.98 -28.43
C LEU A 10 48.55 -45.02 -27.26
N ILE A 11 47.44 -45.68 -26.84
CA ILE A 11 46.80 -46.94 -27.31
C ILE A 11 45.66 -47.21 -26.28
N ILE A 12 44.33 -47.22 -26.57
CA ILE A 12 43.42 -48.29 -27.08
C ILE A 12 43.32 -49.61 -26.28
N SER A 13 42.10 -50.00 -25.83
CA SER A 13 41.50 -51.37 -25.90
C SER A 13 40.43 -51.63 -24.80
N ALA A 14 39.42 -52.50 -24.93
CA ALA A 14 38.70 -53.08 -26.09
C ALA A 14 37.46 -53.90 -25.60
N LEU A 15 36.74 -54.55 -26.54
CA LEU A 15 35.59 -55.49 -26.41
C LEU A 15 34.19 -54.82 -26.27
N LEU A 16 33.30 -54.92 -27.27
CA LEU A 16 32.56 -56.09 -27.84
C LEU A 16 31.36 -56.48 -26.93
N LEU A 17 30.14 -56.01 -27.22
CA LEU A 17 29.15 -56.55 -28.19
C LEU A 17 28.46 -57.86 -27.75
N THR A 18 27.16 -57.80 -27.45
CA THR A 18 26.05 -58.68 -27.93
C THR A 18 24.77 -58.45 -27.11
N GLY A 19 23.61 -58.93 -27.59
CA GLY A 19 22.40 -59.13 -26.78
C GLY A 19 21.21 -58.22 -27.09
N PHE A 20 20.25 -58.70 -27.89
CA PHE A 20 18.97 -58.04 -28.13
C PHE A 20 17.85 -59.09 -28.26
N LYS A 21 17.02 -59.30 -27.21
CA LYS A 21 15.64 -59.84 -27.19
C LYS A 21 15.11 -59.99 -25.73
N PRO A 22 13.80 -60.21 -25.46
CA PRO A 22 13.12 -59.57 -24.32
C PRO A 22 12.29 -60.53 -23.43
N PHE A 23 11.37 -59.94 -22.65
CA PHE A 23 10.33 -60.52 -21.76
C PHE A 23 10.74 -61.04 -20.37
N GLY A 24 9.89 -60.72 -19.37
CA GLY A 24 9.76 -61.47 -18.12
C GLY A 24 9.89 -60.64 -16.84
N GLY A 25 8.93 -60.80 -15.91
CA GLY A 25 9.06 -60.37 -14.50
C GLY A 25 8.31 -59.09 -14.13
N GLY A 26 7.18 -59.22 -13.42
CA GLY A 26 6.50 -58.11 -12.77
C GLY A 26 6.92 -57.95 -11.30
N GLY A 27 6.98 -56.71 -10.80
CA GLY A 27 7.34 -56.41 -9.41
C GLY A 27 6.70 -55.10 -8.95
N GLY A 28 5.48 -55.17 -8.41
CA GLY A 28 4.69 -53.99 -8.07
C GLY A 28 5.02 -53.40 -6.69
N MET A 29 5.88 -52.38 -6.63
CA MET A 29 6.02 -51.53 -5.43
C MET A 29 5.28 -50.21 -5.60
N LYS A 30 4.05 -50.14 -5.06
CA LYS A 30 3.28 -48.89 -4.96
C LYS A 30 3.90 -47.96 -3.90
N GLY A 31 4.93 -47.22 -4.30
CA GLY A 31 5.47 -46.12 -3.51
C GLY A 31 4.40 -45.03 -3.33
N LYS A 32 3.67 -45.07 -2.20
CA LYS A 32 2.74 -44.02 -1.82
C LYS A 32 3.51 -42.75 -1.47
N PHE A 33 3.72 -41.88 -2.45
CA PHE A 33 3.83 -40.45 -2.16
C PHE A 33 2.51 -40.04 -1.51
N ARG A 34 2.51 -39.90 -0.18
CA ARG A 34 1.48 -39.14 0.54
C ARG A 34 1.71 -37.69 0.15
N SER A 35 0.94 -37.20 -0.81
CA SER A 35 0.68 -35.77 -0.93
C SER A 35 -0.05 -35.33 0.33
N GLU A 36 0.69 -34.90 1.34
CA GLU A 36 0.13 -34.15 2.47
C GLU A 36 -0.16 -32.71 2.02
N GLU A 37 -1.02 -32.62 1.01
CA GLU A 37 -1.75 -31.40 0.68
C GLU A 37 -2.78 -31.14 1.78
N GLY A 38 -2.27 -30.82 2.97
CA GLY A 38 -2.96 -30.01 3.98
C GLY A 38 -3.15 -28.58 3.50
N GLY A 39 -3.59 -28.42 2.24
CA GLY A 39 -3.79 -27.19 1.53
C GLY A 39 -4.97 -26.44 2.12
N LYS A 40 -4.75 -25.80 3.28
CA LYS A 40 -5.64 -24.79 3.84
C LYS A 40 -5.82 -23.70 2.78
N LYS A 41 -6.92 -23.81 2.03
CA LYS A 41 -7.41 -22.82 1.09
C LYS A 41 -7.62 -21.53 1.88
N MET A 42 -6.62 -20.64 1.86
CA MET A 42 -6.62 -19.46 2.72
C MET A 42 -7.86 -18.63 2.46
N GLU A 43 -8.70 -18.48 3.48
CA GLU A 43 -9.80 -17.53 3.47
C GLU A 43 -9.22 -16.12 3.45
N ILE A 44 -9.18 -15.48 2.28
CA ILE A 44 -8.74 -14.08 2.12
C ILE A 44 -9.90 -13.13 2.48
N ASN A 45 -10.53 -13.43 3.62
CA ASN A 45 -11.83 -12.94 4.10
C ASN A 45 -11.66 -11.84 5.17
N HIS A 46 -10.68 -10.96 4.96
CA HIS A 46 -10.37 -9.83 5.85
C HIS A 46 -10.75 -8.49 5.17
N PRO A 47 -11.15 -7.45 5.93
CA PRO A 47 -11.69 -6.19 5.38
C PRO A 47 -10.70 -5.36 4.54
N PHE A 48 -9.42 -5.72 4.57
CA PHE A 48 -8.34 -5.09 3.80
C PHE A 48 -8.04 -5.80 2.47
N SER A 49 -8.75 -6.89 2.15
CA SER A 49 -8.59 -7.64 0.90
C SER A 49 -9.36 -6.94 -0.24
N PRO A 50 -8.70 -6.38 -1.29
CA PRO A 50 -9.40 -5.61 -2.31
C PRO A 50 -10.41 -6.41 -3.13
N MET A 51 -10.14 -7.70 -3.36
CA MET A 51 -10.97 -8.59 -4.20
C MET A 51 -11.58 -9.78 -3.43
N GLY A 52 -11.15 -10.05 -2.20
CA GLY A 52 -11.63 -11.19 -1.40
C GLY A 52 -12.63 -10.83 -0.30
N SER A 53 -12.71 -9.54 0.08
CA SER A 53 -13.64 -9.08 1.11
C SER A 53 -15.09 -9.01 0.60
N SER A 54 -16.06 -9.31 1.45
CA SER A 54 -17.48 -9.03 1.21
C SER A 54 -17.84 -7.58 1.56
N TYR A 55 -18.97 -7.09 1.05
CA TYR A 55 -19.47 -5.75 1.39
C TYR A 55 -19.80 -5.59 2.88
N SER A 56 -20.22 -6.67 3.57
CA SER A 56 -20.41 -6.65 5.03
C SER A 56 -19.08 -6.60 5.77
N GLN A 57 -18.03 -7.28 5.27
CA GLN A 57 -16.69 -7.24 5.86
C GLN A 57 -16.06 -5.84 5.76
N ILE A 58 -16.04 -5.20 4.58
CA ILE A 58 -15.42 -3.86 4.46
C ILE A 58 -16.08 -2.83 5.39
N LYS A 59 -17.42 -2.88 5.54
CA LYS A 59 -18.17 -2.03 6.48
C LYS A 59 -17.98 -2.41 7.95
N ALA A 60 -17.62 -3.66 8.26
CA ALA A 60 -17.21 -4.07 9.61
C ALA A 60 -15.76 -3.66 9.94
N GLY A 61 -14.93 -3.50 8.90
CA GLY A 61 -13.60 -2.91 8.97
C GLY A 61 -13.56 -1.38 8.95
N GLY A 62 -14.69 -0.69 8.83
CA GLY A 62 -14.74 0.78 8.87
C GLY A 62 -14.64 1.48 7.50
N LEU A 63 -14.68 0.77 6.37
CA LEU A 63 -14.75 1.39 5.04
C LEU A 63 -16.19 1.87 4.77
N VAL A 64 -16.49 3.09 5.19
CA VAL A 64 -17.82 3.73 5.18
C VAL A 64 -17.64 5.22 4.88
N GLU A 65 -18.49 5.81 4.02
CA GLU A 65 -18.46 7.25 3.74
C GLU A 65 -18.82 8.04 5.02
N THR A 66 -17.82 8.69 5.63
CA THR A 66 -17.97 9.52 6.84
C THR A 66 -18.68 10.84 6.56
N GLY A 67 -18.58 11.32 5.32
CA GLY A 67 -18.98 12.66 4.90
C GLY A 67 -18.09 13.79 5.43
N LEU A 68 -16.95 13.48 6.06
CA LEU A 68 -15.96 14.49 6.48
C LEU A 68 -15.37 15.24 5.27
N LYS A 69 -14.95 16.49 5.48
CA LYS A 69 -14.35 17.35 4.45
C LYS A 69 -13.25 18.24 5.02
N PRO A 70 -12.14 18.45 4.29
CA PRO A 70 -11.09 19.38 4.69
C PRO A 70 -11.58 20.84 4.66
N ILE A 71 -11.08 21.64 5.59
CA ILE A 71 -10.97 23.10 5.45
C ILE A 71 -9.50 23.39 5.15
N TYR A 72 -9.23 23.87 3.94
CA TYR A 72 -7.91 24.33 3.52
C TYR A 72 -7.60 25.72 4.09
N PRO A 73 -6.33 26.03 4.39
CA PRO A 73 -5.94 27.33 4.93
C PRO A 73 -6.25 28.47 3.95
N ALA A 74 -6.71 29.62 4.46
CA ALA A 74 -6.97 30.80 3.65
C ALA A 74 -5.67 31.44 3.11
N ASN A 75 -4.57 31.28 3.84
CA ASN A 75 -3.26 31.91 3.62
C ASN A 75 -2.20 30.97 2.99
N ALA A 76 -2.57 29.76 2.55
CA ALA A 76 -1.66 28.87 1.85
C ALA A 76 -2.39 28.02 0.79
N ASP A 77 -1.71 27.71 -0.30
CA ASP A 77 -2.15 26.76 -1.32
C ASP A 77 -1.67 25.36 -0.93
N CYS A 78 -2.60 24.53 -0.45
CA CYS A 78 -2.40 23.10 -0.28
C CYS A 78 -2.98 22.34 -1.49
N PRO A 79 -2.44 21.16 -1.86
CA PRO A 79 -3.07 20.29 -2.84
C PRO A 79 -4.40 19.72 -2.33
N ASP A 80 -5.45 19.75 -3.15
CA ASP A 80 -6.79 19.31 -2.77
C ASP A 80 -7.00 17.79 -2.91
N ILE A 81 -7.95 17.22 -2.16
CA ILE A 81 -8.48 15.86 -2.41
C ILE A 81 -9.53 15.94 -3.53
N ASP A 82 -9.36 15.14 -4.59
CA ASP A 82 -10.38 14.98 -5.63
C ASP A 82 -11.31 13.77 -5.37
N SER A 83 -10.80 12.71 -4.74
CA SER A 83 -11.57 11.54 -4.33
C SER A 83 -11.32 11.16 -2.86
N PRO A 84 -12.24 11.49 -1.94
CA PRO A 84 -12.08 11.25 -0.52
C PRO A 84 -12.26 9.76 -0.13
N PHE A 85 -12.09 9.50 1.16
CA PHE A 85 -12.29 8.20 1.79
C PHE A 85 -13.68 7.59 1.55
N ALA A 86 -13.70 6.28 1.32
CA ALA A 86 -14.85 5.43 0.99
C ALA A 86 -15.67 5.80 -0.27
N ALA A 87 -15.37 6.92 -0.94
CA ALA A 87 -16.12 7.43 -2.09
C ALA A 87 -16.36 6.40 -3.20
N THR A 88 -17.55 6.42 -3.79
CA THR A 88 -17.93 5.52 -4.91
C THR A 88 -17.59 6.05 -6.31
N THR A 89 -16.92 7.20 -6.41
CA THR A 89 -16.45 7.86 -7.65
C THR A 89 -14.95 8.18 -7.60
N ARG A 90 -14.35 8.52 -8.74
CA ARG A 90 -13.04 9.20 -8.83
C ARG A 90 -13.24 10.72 -8.85
N GLY A 91 -12.16 11.50 -8.89
CA GLY A 91 -12.22 12.96 -9.00
C GLY A 91 -12.88 13.48 -10.27
N ASP A 92 -12.82 12.73 -11.38
CA ASP A 92 -13.57 13.01 -12.63
C ASP A 92 -15.08 12.67 -12.54
N GLY A 93 -15.58 12.27 -11.37
CA GLY A 93 -16.97 11.86 -11.13
C GLY A 93 -17.35 10.46 -11.65
N SER A 94 -16.45 9.76 -12.35
CA SER A 94 -16.72 8.42 -12.88
C SER A 94 -16.84 7.38 -11.77
N ARG A 95 -17.69 6.36 -11.96
CA ARG A 95 -17.89 5.28 -10.98
C ARG A 95 -16.67 4.37 -10.85
N ARG A 96 -16.24 4.10 -9.60
CA ARG A 96 -15.15 3.16 -9.31
C ARG A 96 -15.54 1.72 -9.63
N SER A 97 -14.54 0.88 -9.94
CA SER A 97 -14.77 -0.51 -10.34
C SER A 97 -15.23 -1.36 -9.14
N GLN A 98 -16.39 -2.01 -9.29
CA GLN A 98 -16.96 -2.91 -8.29
C GLN A 98 -16.04 -4.11 -7.94
N ARG A 99 -15.05 -4.42 -8.79
CA ARG A 99 -14.03 -5.46 -8.54
C ARG A 99 -13.18 -5.19 -7.30
N PHE A 100 -12.99 -3.93 -6.91
CA PHE A 100 -12.13 -3.55 -5.80
C PHE A 100 -12.98 -2.89 -4.70
N PHE A 101 -12.97 -3.47 -3.49
CA PHE A 101 -13.71 -2.98 -2.31
C PHE A 101 -15.19 -2.62 -2.59
N HIS A 102 -15.87 -3.37 -3.47
CA HIS A 102 -17.25 -3.10 -3.90
C HIS A 102 -17.44 -1.65 -4.40
N GLY A 103 -16.42 -1.13 -5.08
CA GLY A 103 -16.36 0.23 -5.62
C GLY A 103 -16.14 1.35 -4.59
N HIS A 104 -15.90 1.05 -3.32
CA HIS A 104 -15.65 2.06 -2.27
C HIS A 104 -14.15 2.39 -2.20
N HIS A 105 -13.81 3.65 -1.95
CA HIS A 105 -12.43 4.11 -2.01
C HIS A 105 -11.61 3.85 -0.73
N SER A 106 -10.56 3.04 -0.81
CA SER A 106 -9.72 2.60 0.33
C SER A 106 -8.75 3.64 0.92
N GLY A 107 -8.86 4.91 0.54
CA GLY A 107 -7.95 5.97 0.95
C GLY A 107 -8.47 7.34 0.50
N SER A 108 -7.62 8.36 0.47
CA SER A 108 -7.91 9.62 -0.23
C SER A 108 -6.90 9.83 -1.34
N ASP A 109 -7.39 10.22 -2.52
CA ASP A 109 -6.56 10.55 -3.68
C ASP A 109 -6.34 12.08 -3.70
N ILE A 110 -5.07 12.49 -3.83
CA ILE A 110 -4.63 13.89 -3.88
C ILE A 110 -3.81 14.07 -5.18
N PRO A 111 -4.41 14.60 -6.27
CA PRO A 111 -3.73 14.80 -7.54
C PRO A 111 -2.73 15.96 -7.49
N ILE A 112 -1.53 15.70 -8.02
CA ILE A 112 -0.41 16.65 -8.06
C ILE A 112 0.59 16.20 -9.13
N PRO A 113 1.44 17.08 -9.70
CA PRO A 113 2.43 16.66 -10.69
C PRO A 113 3.40 15.56 -10.19
N GLU A 114 3.71 14.61 -11.07
CA GLU A 114 4.70 13.57 -10.84
C GLU A 114 6.06 14.18 -10.46
N GLY A 115 6.78 13.53 -9.55
CA GLY A 115 8.03 14.01 -8.95
C GLY A 115 7.84 14.85 -7.69
N THR A 116 6.63 15.33 -7.38
CA THR A 116 6.39 16.15 -6.17
C THR A 116 6.61 15.32 -4.89
N PRO A 117 7.48 15.75 -3.96
CA PRO A 117 7.74 15.04 -2.71
C PRO A 117 6.51 14.87 -1.83
N ILE A 118 6.28 13.65 -1.35
CA ILE A 118 5.25 13.29 -0.39
C ILE A 118 5.87 13.28 1.02
N LEU A 119 5.20 13.92 1.97
CA LEU A 119 5.62 14.04 3.36
C LEU A 119 5.00 12.96 4.24
N ALA A 120 5.76 12.46 5.22
CA ALA A 120 5.26 11.62 6.29
C ALA A 120 4.24 12.41 7.12
N VAL A 121 2.98 11.96 7.14
CA VAL A 121 1.90 12.68 7.84
C VAL A 121 2.09 12.73 9.34
N ALA A 122 2.87 11.82 9.92
CA ALA A 122 3.27 11.77 11.33
C ALA A 122 4.62 11.05 11.45
N ALA A 123 5.32 11.25 12.56
CA ALA A 123 6.53 10.48 12.87
C ALA A 123 6.21 8.99 13.01
N GLY A 124 7.10 8.10 12.57
CA GLY A 124 6.80 6.66 12.53
C GLY A 124 7.99 5.78 12.18
N THR A 125 7.73 4.48 12.10
CA THR A 125 8.69 3.45 11.67
C THR A 125 8.23 2.83 10.36
N VAL A 126 9.13 2.67 9.39
CA VAL A 126 8.87 1.98 8.13
C VAL A 126 8.56 0.52 8.43
N VAL A 127 7.32 0.10 8.18
CA VAL A 127 6.90 -1.29 8.33
C VAL A 127 6.80 -2.01 7.00
N GLU A 128 6.59 -1.32 5.87
CA GLU A 128 6.61 -1.95 4.55
C GLU A 128 7.15 -1.01 3.47
N VAL A 129 7.89 -1.56 2.51
CA VAL A 129 8.19 -0.97 1.20
C VAL A 129 7.90 -2.06 0.17
N SER A 130 7.04 -1.80 -0.81
CA SER A 130 6.49 -2.87 -1.65
C SER A 130 6.09 -2.41 -3.06
N GLU A 131 6.12 -3.38 -3.99
CA GLU A 131 5.54 -3.29 -5.34
C GLU A 131 4.23 -4.10 -5.36
N GLY A 132 3.09 -3.40 -5.48
CA GLY A 132 1.76 -3.98 -5.45
C GLY A 132 1.16 -4.15 -6.85
N ALA A 133 0.76 -5.37 -7.20
CA ALA A 133 0.16 -5.68 -8.50
C ALA A 133 -1.17 -4.92 -8.76
N ASN A 134 -1.42 -4.54 -10.03
CA ASN A 134 -2.55 -3.71 -10.46
C ASN A 134 -2.52 -2.33 -9.76
N ILE A 135 -3.65 -1.87 -9.21
CA ILE A 135 -3.79 -0.60 -8.46
C ILE A 135 -3.03 -0.55 -7.12
N GLY A 136 -2.10 -1.49 -6.86
CA GLY A 136 -1.14 -1.38 -5.77
C GLY A 136 -0.12 -0.28 -6.06
N GLY A 137 0.54 -0.36 -7.22
CA GLY A 137 1.65 0.54 -7.55
C GLY A 137 2.85 0.34 -6.63
N LEU A 138 3.78 1.28 -6.64
CA LEU A 138 4.87 1.32 -5.66
C LEU A 138 4.38 2.00 -4.38
N ALA A 139 4.77 1.46 -3.22
CA ALA A 139 4.21 1.84 -1.93
C ALA A 139 5.21 1.81 -0.78
N LEU A 140 4.93 2.62 0.25
CA LEU A 140 5.56 2.59 1.57
C LEU A 140 4.47 2.63 2.64
N ILE A 141 4.68 1.93 3.76
CA ILE A 141 3.82 1.98 4.95
C ILE A 141 4.64 2.38 6.17
N LEU A 142 4.22 3.44 6.84
CA LEU A 142 4.68 3.80 8.18
C LEU A 142 3.70 3.25 9.24
N GLN A 143 4.24 2.84 10.38
CA GLN A 143 3.53 2.59 11.63
C GLN A 143 3.80 3.73 12.59
N HIS A 144 2.77 4.16 13.32
CA HIS A 144 2.81 5.23 14.30
C HIS A 144 2.24 4.77 15.64
N SER A 145 2.89 5.15 16.73
CA SER A 145 2.35 4.94 18.07
C SER A 145 1.23 5.96 18.41
N PRO A 146 0.45 5.72 19.48
CA PRO A 146 -0.50 6.70 20.01
C PRO A 146 0.15 8.07 20.27
N GLU A 147 1.35 8.08 20.86
CA GLU A 147 2.08 9.30 21.22
C GLU A 147 2.53 10.09 19.98
N GLN A 148 2.86 9.40 18.89
CA GLN A 148 3.32 10.01 17.63
C GLN A 148 2.23 10.67 16.81
N THR A 149 0.94 10.31 17.01
CA THR A 149 -0.19 10.90 16.28
C THR A 149 -1.13 11.73 17.17
N GLY A 150 -1.21 11.41 18.46
CA GLY A 150 -2.23 11.94 19.37
C GLY A 150 -3.54 11.16 19.36
N LEU A 151 -3.67 10.10 18.56
CA LEU A 151 -4.79 9.15 18.64
C LEU A 151 -4.57 8.18 19.81
N PRO A 152 -5.63 7.64 20.45
CA PRO A 152 -5.49 6.63 21.52
C PRO A 152 -5.22 5.20 21.00
N LEU A 153 -4.82 5.06 19.73
CA LEU A 153 -4.61 3.81 19.02
C LEU A 153 -3.30 3.84 18.23
N TRP A 154 -2.73 2.67 18.00
CA TRP A 154 -1.71 2.52 16.96
C TRP A 154 -2.34 2.82 15.61
N SER A 155 -1.59 3.45 14.72
CA SER A 155 -2.07 3.77 13.37
C SER A 155 -1.00 3.53 12.33
N TYR A 156 -1.44 3.47 11.07
CA TYR A 156 -0.57 3.18 9.94
C TYR A 156 -0.96 4.10 8.77
N SER A 157 0.04 4.66 8.09
CA SER A 157 -0.15 5.43 6.85
C SER A 157 0.53 4.72 5.69
N GLN A 158 -0.26 4.32 4.69
CA GLN A 158 0.19 3.72 3.44
C GLN A 158 0.13 4.75 2.32
N TYR A 159 1.30 5.06 1.74
CA TYR A 159 1.46 5.93 0.60
C TYR A 159 1.63 5.07 -0.65
N LYS A 160 0.78 5.28 -1.66
CA LYS A 160 0.75 4.48 -2.90
C LYS A 160 0.91 5.36 -4.15
N HIS A 161 1.20 4.68 -5.27
CA HIS A 161 1.45 5.27 -6.59
C HIS A 161 2.74 6.10 -6.64
N LEU A 162 3.72 5.74 -5.81
CA LEU A 162 5.03 6.38 -5.77
C LEU A 162 5.74 6.26 -7.13
N GLN A 163 6.52 7.28 -7.49
CA GLN A 163 7.30 7.31 -8.74
C GLN A 163 8.34 6.18 -8.83
N GLN A 164 8.99 5.88 -7.70
CA GLN A 164 9.98 4.83 -7.54
C GLN A 164 9.86 4.24 -6.14
N LEU A 165 10.48 3.08 -5.90
CA LEU A 165 10.65 2.58 -4.53
C LEU A 165 11.62 3.51 -3.79
N PRO A 166 11.27 4.01 -2.59
CA PRO A 166 12.19 4.82 -1.79
C PRO A 166 13.28 3.91 -1.18
N ASP A 167 14.49 4.46 -0.97
CA ASP A 167 15.62 3.75 -0.34
C ASP A 167 15.48 3.72 1.20
N TYR A 168 14.38 3.10 1.65
CA TYR A 168 14.06 2.85 3.05
C TYR A 168 13.93 1.35 3.32
N LYS A 169 14.27 0.94 4.54
CA LYS A 169 14.25 -0.45 5.01
C LYS A 169 13.26 -0.58 6.17
N VAL A 170 12.72 -1.79 6.32
CA VAL A 170 11.81 -2.10 7.43
C VAL A 170 12.56 -1.94 8.75
N GLY A 171 12.09 -1.06 9.63
CA GLY A 171 12.75 -0.66 10.88
C GLY A 171 13.35 0.75 10.87
N ASP A 172 13.50 1.38 9.70
CA ASP A 172 13.94 2.79 9.62
C ASP A 172 12.89 3.72 10.25
N ARG A 173 13.33 4.83 10.85
CA ARG A 173 12.46 5.83 11.48
C ARG A 173 12.44 7.12 10.69
N LEU A 174 11.23 7.65 10.47
CA LEU A 174 11.00 8.96 9.86
C LEU A 174 10.32 9.87 10.88
N ASN A 175 10.66 11.15 10.82
CA ASN A 175 9.97 12.22 11.52
C ASN A 175 8.73 12.66 10.72
N MET A 176 7.81 13.36 11.38
CA MET A 176 6.74 14.06 10.68
C MET A 176 7.35 15.09 9.72
N GLY A 177 6.93 15.08 8.45
CA GLY A 177 7.46 15.99 7.44
C GLY A 177 8.75 15.53 6.74
N ASP A 178 9.30 14.35 7.05
CA ASP A 178 10.33 13.72 6.22
C ASP A 178 9.71 13.17 4.92
N THR A 179 10.47 13.15 3.82
CA THR A 179 9.98 12.70 2.51
C THR A 179 9.89 11.18 2.44
N VAL A 180 8.67 10.61 2.34
CA VAL A 180 8.47 9.15 2.21
C VAL A 180 8.74 8.63 0.79
N GLY A 181 8.75 9.52 -0.19
CA GLY A 181 8.91 9.22 -1.62
C GLY A 181 8.34 10.37 -2.48
N ASN A 182 8.38 10.21 -3.80
CA ASN A 182 7.79 11.17 -4.73
C ASN A 182 6.48 10.65 -5.32
N THR A 183 5.55 11.56 -5.57
CA THR A 183 4.31 11.30 -6.33
C THR A 183 4.65 10.75 -7.71
N GLY A 184 3.97 9.69 -8.15
CA GLY A 184 4.12 9.14 -9.49
C GLY A 184 2.79 8.69 -10.08
N THR A 185 2.84 7.70 -10.97
CA THR A 185 1.70 7.14 -11.71
C THR A 185 1.59 5.61 -11.57
N THR A 186 2.49 4.98 -10.80
CA THR A 186 2.69 3.51 -10.82
C THR A 186 1.44 2.75 -10.38
N GLY A 187 1.08 1.69 -11.12
CA GLY A 187 -0.17 0.93 -10.89
C GLY A 187 -1.45 1.62 -11.35
N THR A 188 -1.37 2.85 -11.88
CA THR A 188 -2.50 3.53 -12.56
C THR A 188 -2.31 3.68 -14.06
N THR A 189 -1.08 3.53 -14.54
CA THR A 189 -0.73 3.39 -15.96
C THR A 189 -1.53 2.24 -16.60
N GLY A 190 -2.20 2.52 -17.70
CA GLY A 190 -3.13 1.61 -18.36
C GLY A 190 -4.53 1.61 -17.73
N GLY A 191 -5.32 0.56 -18.02
CA GLY A 191 -6.65 0.40 -17.45
C GLY A 191 -7.57 1.60 -17.72
N TYR A 192 -8.07 2.23 -16.66
CA TYR A 192 -8.99 3.37 -16.76
C TYR A 192 -8.31 4.68 -17.19
N TYR A 193 -7.10 4.96 -16.70
CA TYR A 193 -6.41 6.24 -16.94
C TYR A 193 -5.54 6.24 -18.20
N GLY A 194 -5.57 5.17 -19.00
CA GLY A 194 -4.83 5.09 -20.26
C GLY A 194 -3.31 5.07 -20.09
N ALA A 195 -2.58 5.20 -21.20
CA ALA A 195 -1.12 4.99 -21.24
C ALA A 195 -0.30 5.96 -20.36
N SER A 196 -0.85 7.12 -20.00
CA SER A 196 -0.21 8.11 -19.13
C SER A 196 -0.42 7.85 -17.63
N GLY A 197 -1.41 7.04 -17.25
CA GLY A 197 -1.83 6.91 -15.86
C GLY A 197 -2.43 8.21 -15.30
N HIS A 198 -2.49 8.31 -13.97
CA HIS A 198 -2.98 9.49 -13.26
C HIS A 198 -2.06 9.79 -12.07
N SER A 199 -1.45 10.98 -12.03
CA SER A 199 -0.50 11.30 -10.97
C SER A 199 -1.17 11.91 -9.75
N HIS A 200 -1.03 11.20 -8.63
CA HIS A 200 -1.63 11.49 -7.34
C HIS A 200 -0.93 10.67 -6.27
N LEU A 201 -1.02 11.12 -5.02
CA LEU A 201 -0.88 10.23 -3.87
C LEU A 201 -2.23 9.57 -3.62
N HIS A 202 -2.24 8.24 -3.48
CA HIS A 202 -3.30 7.55 -2.76
C HIS A 202 -2.83 7.29 -1.33
N LEU A 203 -3.44 7.97 -0.36
CA LEU A 203 -3.13 7.81 1.06
C LEU A 203 -4.22 6.97 1.75
N ALA A 204 -3.85 5.77 2.15
CA ALA A 204 -4.69 4.86 2.93
C ALA A 204 -4.25 4.88 4.39
N LEU A 205 -5.19 5.05 5.33
CA LEU A 205 -4.91 5.02 6.77
C LEU A 205 -5.62 3.86 7.47
N PHE A 206 -5.01 3.39 8.56
CA PHE A 206 -5.52 2.30 9.39
C PHE A 206 -5.31 2.58 10.87
N THR A 207 -6.13 2.00 11.75
CA THR A 207 -5.89 1.92 13.20
C THR A 207 -5.84 0.49 13.72
N SER A 208 -5.24 0.30 14.89
CA SER A 208 -5.11 -0.97 15.62
C SER A 208 -5.05 -0.70 17.14
N PRO A 209 -5.56 -1.60 18.00
CA PRO A 209 -5.31 -1.54 19.44
C PRO A 209 -3.86 -1.87 19.84
N ASN A 210 -3.01 -2.33 18.92
CA ASN A 210 -1.61 -2.69 19.20
C ASN A 210 -0.66 -2.56 17.97
N ASP A 211 0.62 -2.77 18.22
CA ASP A 211 1.74 -2.67 17.27
C ASP A 211 1.88 -3.86 16.30
N ARG A 212 1.00 -4.87 16.37
CA ARG A 212 1.10 -6.08 15.55
C ARG A 212 0.38 -5.93 14.22
N TYR A 213 0.96 -6.56 13.20
CA TYR A 213 0.41 -6.66 11.86
C TYR A 213 0.91 -7.95 11.19
N GLU A 214 0.16 -8.44 10.21
CA GLU A 214 0.59 -9.49 9.29
C GLU A 214 0.92 -8.91 7.91
N LYS A 215 2.01 -9.39 7.31
CA LYS A 215 2.33 -9.20 5.90
C LYS A 215 1.95 -10.47 5.13
N ARG A 216 0.95 -10.37 4.25
CA ARG A 216 0.58 -11.45 3.32
C ARG A 216 0.61 -10.91 1.88
N ARG A 217 -0.44 -11.14 1.09
CA ARG A 217 -0.69 -10.44 -0.19
C ARG A 217 -1.17 -8.99 -0.01
N SER A 218 -1.34 -8.57 1.24
CA SER A 218 -1.74 -7.24 1.67
C SER A 218 -1.22 -7.04 3.10
N PHE A 219 -1.07 -5.79 3.50
CA PHE A 219 -0.83 -5.41 4.89
C PHE A 219 -2.11 -5.56 5.71
N ILE A 220 -2.01 -6.12 6.92
CA ILE A 220 -3.16 -6.39 7.79
C ILE A 220 -2.78 -6.03 9.23
N PRO A 221 -3.23 -4.87 9.78
CA PRO A 221 -3.09 -4.58 11.20
C PRO A 221 -3.91 -5.57 12.05
N ASP A 222 -3.38 -5.97 13.21
CA ASP A 222 -4.13 -6.81 14.16
C ASP A 222 -5.42 -6.11 14.61
N GLN A 223 -6.55 -6.82 14.54
CA GLN A 223 -7.91 -6.29 14.79
C GLN A 223 -8.27 -4.99 14.04
N GLY A 224 -7.53 -4.66 12.96
CA GLY A 224 -7.48 -3.30 12.44
C GLY A 224 -8.79 -2.75 11.90
N LYS A 225 -8.87 -1.41 11.84
CA LYS A 225 -9.89 -0.65 11.11
C LYS A 225 -9.26 0.23 10.04
N TRP A 226 -10.02 0.53 9.00
CA TRP A 226 -9.77 1.67 8.12
C TRP A 226 -9.98 2.98 8.88
N LEU A 227 -9.17 3.99 8.59
CA LEU A 227 -9.27 5.34 9.14
C LEU A 227 -9.45 6.35 8.01
N ASP A 228 -10.33 7.33 8.21
CA ASP A 228 -10.46 8.47 7.30
C ASP A 228 -9.29 9.45 7.53
N LEU A 229 -8.71 10.01 6.46
CA LEU A 229 -7.66 11.03 6.56
C LEU A 229 -8.12 12.25 7.37
N MET A 230 -9.39 12.61 7.30
CA MET A 230 -9.98 13.68 8.11
C MET A 230 -10.15 13.29 9.58
N ALA A 231 -10.28 11.99 9.91
CA ALA A 231 -10.37 11.53 11.29
C ALA A 231 -9.03 11.66 12.04
N LEU A 232 -7.91 11.44 11.34
CA LEU A 232 -6.56 11.66 11.87
C LEU A 232 -6.37 13.10 12.37
N TYR A 233 -6.93 14.08 11.66
CA TYR A 233 -6.82 15.50 12.00
C TYR A 233 -7.91 16.00 12.97
N ARG A 234 -9.09 15.35 12.99
CA ARG A 234 -10.22 15.77 13.85
C ARG A 234 -10.09 15.30 15.30
N GLY A 235 -9.46 14.14 15.54
CA GLY A 235 -9.55 13.46 16.83
C GLY A 235 -10.95 12.89 17.10
N GLU A 236 -11.24 12.54 18.35
CA GLU A 236 -12.40 11.70 18.70
C GLU A 236 -13.78 12.29 18.34
N PRO A 237 -14.73 11.49 17.83
CA PRO A 237 -14.59 10.07 17.49
C PRO A 237 -13.83 9.85 16.17
N PHE A 238 -13.04 8.77 16.10
CA PHE A 238 -12.30 8.37 14.89
C PHE A 238 -12.87 7.14 14.17
N ASP A 239 -13.88 6.46 14.74
CA ASP A 239 -14.59 5.37 14.05
C ASP A 239 -15.48 5.92 12.93
N SER A 240 -15.38 5.33 11.73
CA SER A 240 -16.06 5.80 10.53
C SER A 240 -17.59 5.84 10.62
N ARG A 241 -18.23 5.05 11.50
CA ARG A 241 -19.69 5.06 11.68
C ARG A 241 -20.11 6.18 12.62
N ALA A 242 -19.45 6.29 13.78
CA ALA A 242 -19.65 7.42 14.69
C ALA A 242 -19.38 8.76 13.98
N LEU A 243 -18.38 8.79 13.10
CA LEU A 243 -18.11 9.91 12.20
C LEU A 243 -19.22 10.14 11.16
N ALA A 244 -19.76 9.09 10.55
CA ALA A 244 -20.86 9.17 9.59
C ALA A 244 -22.15 9.76 10.22
N ASP A 245 -22.41 9.43 11.49
CA ASP A 245 -23.59 9.90 12.23
C ASP A 245 -23.49 11.36 12.72
N LEU A 246 -22.31 12.00 12.66
CA LEU A 246 -22.13 13.40 13.08
C LEU A 246 -23.07 14.39 12.34
N PRO A 247 -23.51 15.48 12.99
CA PRO A 247 -24.21 16.59 12.35
C PRO A 247 -23.41 17.22 11.19
N ARG A 248 -24.12 17.73 10.16
CA ARG A 248 -23.49 18.35 8.98
C ARG A 248 -22.53 19.50 9.28
N GLY A 249 -22.72 20.21 10.40
CA GLY A 249 -21.82 21.29 10.83
C GLY A 249 -20.45 20.79 11.29
N GLU A 250 -20.38 19.60 11.87
CA GLU A 250 -19.16 18.99 12.45
C GLU A 250 -18.34 18.18 11.45
N LYS A 251 -18.79 18.10 10.20
CA LYS A 251 -18.10 17.37 9.12
C LYS A 251 -16.85 18.08 8.61
N LYS A 252 -16.70 19.37 8.88
CA LYS A 252 -15.57 20.16 8.37
C LYS A 252 -14.38 20.07 9.33
N VAL A 253 -13.22 19.68 8.81
CA VAL A 253 -11.99 19.47 9.60
C VAL A 253 -10.88 20.35 9.05
N THR A 254 -10.36 21.27 9.86
CA THR A 254 -9.18 22.05 9.50
C THR A 254 -7.97 21.13 9.36
N ILE A 255 -7.29 21.16 8.21
CA ILE A 255 -6.06 20.39 8.05
C ILE A 255 -4.92 21.07 8.80
N PRO A 256 -4.12 20.35 9.60
CA PRO A 256 -2.79 20.79 9.98
C PRO A 256 -1.86 20.59 8.78
N TYR A 257 -0.88 21.47 8.61
CA TYR A 257 -0.02 21.44 7.41
C TYR A 257 1.40 21.93 7.70
N ARG A 258 2.31 21.66 6.75
CA ARG A 258 3.66 22.22 6.72
C ARG A 258 3.75 23.20 5.55
N LEU A 259 4.39 24.34 5.74
CA LEU A 259 4.67 25.28 4.66
C LEU A 259 5.90 24.84 3.84
N THR A 260 6.02 25.32 2.60
CA THR A 260 7.23 25.15 1.78
C THR A 260 8.47 25.82 2.37
N THR A 261 8.29 26.77 3.28
CA THR A 261 9.35 27.39 4.12
C THR A 261 9.79 26.50 5.29
N GLY A 262 9.00 25.48 5.63
CA GLY A 262 9.35 24.43 6.58
C GLY A 262 8.56 24.44 7.89
N GLU A 263 7.90 25.55 8.26
CA GLU A 263 7.12 25.65 9.50
C GLU A 263 5.84 24.79 9.47
N THR A 264 5.41 24.34 10.64
CA THR A 264 4.15 23.62 10.86
C THR A 264 3.05 24.55 11.37
N VAL A 265 1.81 24.30 10.94
CA VAL A 265 0.61 25.02 11.38
C VAL A 265 -0.46 23.99 11.81
N PRO A 266 -0.83 23.91 13.10
CA PRO A 266 -0.18 24.58 14.25
C PRO A 266 1.24 24.06 14.48
N VAL A 267 2.08 24.84 15.17
CA VAL A 267 3.50 24.52 15.39
C VAL A 267 3.69 23.15 16.07
N GLU A 268 3.03 22.96 17.22
CA GLU A 268 3.05 21.73 18.03
C GLU A 268 2.19 20.59 17.45
N THR A 269 1.90 20.58 16.15
CA THR A 269 1.13 19.50 15.54
C THR A 269 1.91 18.18 15.53
N LYS A 270 1.21 17.08 15.78
CA LYS A 270 1.73 15.71 15.63
C LYS A 270 1.47 15.10 14.26
N VAL A 271 0.60 15.76 13.49
CA VAL A 271 0.07 15.32 12.21
C VAL A 271 0.06 16.46 11.20
N ILE A 272 0.33 16.21 9.92
CA ILE A 272 0.27 17.19 8.83
C ILE A 272 -0.38 16.62 7.56
N TRP A 273 -0.76 17.53 6.66
CA TRP A 273 -1.01 17.27 5.25
C TRP A 273 0.20 16.57 4.60
N PRO A 274 0.00 15.55 3.73
CA PRO A 274 1.09 14.81 3.10
C PRO A 274 1.87 15.59 2.03
N TYR A 275 1.64 16.89 1.90
CA TYR A 275 2.34 17.79 0.98
C TYR A 275 2.62 19.14 1.65
N ALA A 276 3.74 19.76 1.32
CA ALA A 276 4.04 21.13 1.74
C ALA A 276 3.11 22.12 1.02
N CYS A 277 2.42 22.97 1.78
CA CYS A 277 1.56 24.02 1.23
C CYS A 277 2.37 25.29 0.96
N LYS A 278 2.11 25.96 -0.16
CA LYS A 278 2.80 27.18 -0.55
C LYS A 278 2.15 28.40 0.15
N PRO A 279 2.89 29.30 0.82
CA PRO A 279 2.31 30.55 1.34
C PRO A 279 1.64 31.37 0.23
N ARG A 280 0.47 31.95 0.52
CA ARG A 280 -0.13 33.00 -0.30
C ARG A 280 0.41 34.37 0.13
N SER A 281 0.69 35.21 -0.87
CA SER A 281 1.10 36.62 -0.74
C SER A 281 -0.10 37.55 -0.74
#